data_AF-A0A969B7R2-F1
#
_entry.id   AF-A0A969B7R2-F1
#
_cell.length_a   1.000
_cell.length_b   1.000
_cell.length_c   1.000
_cell.angle_alpha   90.00
_cell.angle_beta   90.00
_cell.angle_gamma   90.00
#
_symmetry.space_group_name_H-M   'P 1'
#
loop_
_entity.id
_entity.type
_entity.pdbx_description
1 polymer ?
#
loop_
_entity_poly.entity_id
_entity_poly.type
_entity_poly.pdbx_seq_one_letter_code
_entity_poly.pdbx_strand_id
1 'polypeptide(L)'
;MAAKDPVGIVIPLYKPMPDQAELASLQQCARILGHYPIVFVCPQGLDLSNYQGIFPRYGVETFPPKYFRNIAGYNRLLLSAGFYSRFGRYPYIFIYQPDAWVFRDELTEWCQRGYDYIGARGWKFPKLKKTGWG
;
A
#
# COMPACT_ATOMS: atom_id res chain seq x y z
N MET A 1 12.67 12.61 -20.25
CA MET A 1 12.40 12.24 -18.85
C MET A 1 11.37 11.14 -18.88
N ALA A 2 11.65 9.95 -18.36
CA ALA A 2 10.63 8.89 -18.29
C ALA A 2 9.42 9.43 -17.50
N ALA A 3 8.20 9.16 -17.98
CA ALA A 3 7.00 9.54 -17.26
C ALA A 3 7.07 8.90 -15.86
N LYS A 4 6.93 9.73 -14.82
CA LYS A 4 6.90 9.26 -13.44
C LYS A 4 5.57 8.53 -13.25
N ASP A 5 5.61 7.27 -12.80
CA ASP A 5 4.37 6.54 -12.53
C ASP A 5 3.52 7.35 -11.53
N PRO A 6 2.24 7.63 -11.85
CA PRO A 6 1.42 8.48 -11.01
C PRO A 6 1.11 7.84 -9.67
N VAL A 7 1.13 6.50 -9.61
CA VAL A 7 0.77 5.71 -8.43
C VAL A 7 1.69 4.51 -8.25
N GLY A 8 2.13 4.27 -7.01
CA GLY A 8 2.76 3.02 -6.59
C GLY A 8 1.77 2.13 -5.84
N ILE A 9 1.71 0.84 -6.16
CA ILE A 9 0.85 -0.13 -5.46
C ILE A 9 1.62 -0.66 -4.26
N VAL A 10 1.11 -0.40 -3.06
CA VAL A 10 1.72 -0.79 -1.80
C VAL A 10 0.95 -1.97 -1.23
N ILE A 11 1.59 -3.13 -1.10
CA ILE A 11 0.96 -4.37 -0.63
C ILE A 11 1.57 -4.76 0.72
N PRO A 12 0.81 -4.65 1.83
CA PRO A 12 1.24 -5.10 3.15
C PRO A 12 1.26 -6.63 3.21
N LEU A 13 2.39 -7.22 3.62
CA LEU A 13 2.57 -8.66 3.75
C LEU A 13 3.03 -9.01 5.17
N TYR A 14 2.37 -10.00 5.79
CA TYR A 14 2.57 -10.37 7.20
C TYR A 14 3.12 -11.78 7.40
N LYS A 15 3.04 -12.64 6.37
CA LYS A 15 3.41 -14.06 6.44
C LYS A 15 4.17 -14.48 5.19
N PRO A 16 5.04 -15.51 5.27
CA PRO A 16 5.83 -15.95 4.11
C PRO A 16 5.00 -16.62 3.01
N MET A 17 3.85 -17.20 3.37
CA MET A 17 2.99 -17.95 2.47
C MET A 17 1.57 -17.36 2.55
N PRO A 18 1.03 -16.83 1.44
CA PRO A 18 -0.36 -16.38 1.42
C PRO A 18 -1.30 -17.58 1.57
N ASP A 19 -2.46 -17.36 2.19
CA ASP A 19 -3.53 -18.37 2.13
C ASP A 19 -4.23 -18.35 0.76
N GLN A 20 -5.19 -19.25 0.55
CA GLN A 20 -5.87 -19.38 -0.74
C GLN A 20 -6.64 -18.12 -1.15
N ALA A 21 -7.26 -17.41 -0.20
CA ALA A 21 -8.03 -16.22 -0.48
C ALA A 21 -7.11 -15.05 -0.85
N GLU A 22 -6.05 -14.87 -0.06
CA GLU A 22 -5.02 -13.87 -0.34
C GLU A 22 -4.29 -14.16 -1.65
N LEU A 23 -3.96 -15.42 -1.94
CA LEU A 23 -3.32 -15.80 -3.20
C LEU A 23 -4.21 -15.40 -4.38
N ALA A 24 -5.51 -15.68 -4.31
CA ALA A 24 -6.44 -15.33 -5.38
C ALA A 24 -6.58 -13.80 -5.52
N SER A 25 -6.64 -13.07 -4.40
CA SER A 25 -6.66 -11.60 -4.41
C SER A 25 -5.38 -11.00 -5.00
N LEU A 26 -4.21 -11.51 -4.62
CA LEU A 26 -2.91 -11.04 -5.11
C LEU A 26 -2.73 -11.32 -6.59
N GLN A 27 -3.18 -12.49 -7.07
CA GLN A 27 -3.20 -12.82 -8.50
C GLN A 27 -4.12 -11.87 -9.28
N GLN A 28 -5.29 -11.54 -8.72
CA GLN A 28 -6.18 -10.55 -9.30
C GLN A 28 -5.53 -9.16 -9.35
N CYS A 29 -4.86 -8.75 -8.27
CA CYS A 29 -4.11 -7.50 -8.23
C CYS A 29 -3.02 -7.46 -9.29
N ALA A 30 -2.22 -8.53 -9.42
CA ALA A 30 -1.19 -8.64 -10.46
C ALA A 30 -1.79 -8.55 -11.86
N ARG A 31 -2.94 -9.18 -12.09
CA ARG A 31 -3.63 -9.16 -13.38
C ARG A 31 -4.16 -7.78 -13.78
N ILE A 32 -4.74 -7.04 -12.83
CA ILE A 32 -5.38 -5.75 -13.11
C ILE A 32 -4.38 -4.58 -13.00
N LEU A 33 -3.55 -4.59 -11.96
CA LEU A 33 -2.69 -3.47 -11.55
C LEU A 33 -1.19 -3.77 -11.67
N GLY A 34 -0.79 -4.95 -12.15
CA GLY A 34 0.63 -5.37 -12.20
C GLY A 34 1.50 -4.57 -13.15
N HIS A 35 0.92 -3.68 -13.96
CA HIS A 35 1.65 -2.74 -14.81
C HIS A 35 2.14 -1.50 -14.04
N TYR A 36 1.62 -1.23 -12.85
CA TYR A 36 2.14 -0.21 -11.95
C TYR A 36 3.33 -0.74 -11.12
N PRO A 37 4.19 0.14 -10.57
CA PRO A 37 5.21 -0.26 -9.62
C PRO A 37 4.60 -0.92 -8.38
N ILE A 38 4.95 -2.18 -8.16
CA ILE A 38 4.55 -2.94 -6.96
C ILE A 38 5.62 -2.77 -5.88
N VAL A 39 5.22 -2.43 -4.66
CA VAL A 39 6.10 -2.36 -3.49
C VAL A 39 5.48 -3.12 -2.33
N PHE A 40 6.21 -4.11 -1.81
CA PHE A 40 5.80 -4.84 -0.63
C PHE A 40 6.21 -4.09 0.64
N VAL A 41 5.31 -4.09 1.63
CA VAL A 41 5.57 -3.58 2.98
C VAL A 41 5.50 -4.74 3.95
N CYS A 42 6.62 -5.08 4.56
CA CYS A 42 6.72 -6.28 5.40
C CYS A 42 7.66 -6.06 6.61
N PRO A 43 7.60 -6.93 7.63
CA PRO A 43 8.62 -6.95 8.67
C PRO A 43 9.98 -7.32 8.09
N GLN A 44 11.05 -6.75 8.65
CA GLN A 44 12.41 -7.14 8.30
C GLN A 44 12.60 -8.67 8.46
N GLY A 45 13.15 -9.30 7.42
CA GLY A 45 13.45 -10.73 7.41
C GLY A 45 12.30 -11.64 6.99
N LEU A 46 11.16 -11.11 6.53
CA LEU A 46 10.12 -11.94 5.92
C LEU A 46 10.63 -12.57 4.62
N ASP A 47 10.48 -13.89 4.47
CA ASP A 47 10.72 -14.56 3.20
C ASP A 47 9.60 -14.23 2.20
N LEU A 48 10.00 -13.76 1.02
CA LEU A 48 9.11 -13.31 -0.05
C LEU A 48 9.12 -14.24 -1.27
N SER A 49 9.83 -15.36 -1.20
CA SER A 49 9.98 -16.33 -2.29
C SER A 49 8.64 -16.75 -2.91
N ASN A 50 7.63 -17.01 -2.08
CA ASN A 50 6.29 -17.41 -2.52
C ASN A 50 5.52 -16.32 -3.29
N TYR A 51 5.94 -15.05 -3.19
CA TYR A 51 5.28 -13.93 -3.88
C TYR A 51 5.90 -13.63 -5.25
N GLN A 52 7.12 -14.10 -5.50
CA GLN A 52 7.85 -13.87 -6.76
C GLN A 52 7.14 -14.48 -7.97
N GLY A 53 6.44 -15.61 -7.79
CA GLY A 53 5.63 -16.23 -8.84
C GLY A 53 4.38 -15.41 -9.21
N ILE A 54 3.90 -14.55 -8.31
CA ILE A 54 2.73 -13.70 -8.53
C ILE A 54 3.16 -12.36 -9.13
N PHE A 55 4.23 -11.78 -8.59
CA PHE A 55 4.78 -10.50 -9.02
C PHE A 55 6.24 -10.70 -9.47
N PRO A 56 6.53 -10.66 -10.78
CA PRO A 56 7.88 -10.90 -11.28
C PRO A 56 8.84 -9.74 -10.99
N ARG A 57 8.32 -8.54 -10.70
CA ARG A 57 9.09 -7.35 -10.35
C ARG A 57 8.38 -6.63 -9.20
N TYR A 58 9.10 -6.38 -8.11
CA TYR A 58 8.60 -5.64 -6.97
C TYR A 58 9.75 -4.94 -6.23
N GLY A 59 9.44 -3.82 -5.57
CA GLY A 59 10.26 -3.23 -4.53
C GLY A 59 9.88 -3.76 -3.15
N VAL A 60 10.72 -3.54 -2.15
CA VAL A 60 10.46 -3.93 -0.76
C VAL A 60 10.82 -2.78 0.17
N GLU A 61 9.89 -2.39 1.04
CA GLU A 61 10.11 -1.48 2.16
C GLU A 61 9.87 -2.25 3.46
N THR A 62 10.92 -2.38 4.28
CA THR A 62 10.83 -3.10 5.54
C THR A 62 10.64 -2.16 6.72
N PHE A 63 9.84 -2.59 7.69
CA PHE A 63 9.63 -1.84 8.92
C PHE A 63 9.86 -2.73 10.16
N PRO A 64 10.13 -2.13 11.33
CA PRO A 64 10.31 -2.87 12.57
C PRO A 64 9.15 -3.86 12.85
N PRO A 65 9.44 -5.12 13.23
CA PRO A 65 8.41 -6.15 13.44
C PRO A 65 7.29 -5.76 14.40
N LYS A 66 7.54 -4.82 15.33
CA LYS A 66 6.53 -4.28 16.26
C LYS A 66 5.28 -3.69 15.58
N TYR A 67 5.39 -3.27 14.32
CA TYR A 67 4.26 -2.75 13.55
C TYR A 67 3.35 -3.84 12.98
N PHE A 68 3.83 -5.08 12.90
CA PHE A 68 3.09 -6.19 12.28
C PHE A 68 2.54 -7.20 13.29
N ARG A 69 2.68 -6.95 14.59
CA ARG A 69 2.22 -7.86 15.67
C ARG A 69 0.71 -7.85 15.88
N ASN A 70 0.04 -6.74 15.56
CA ASN A 70 -1.40 -6.57 15.73
C ASN A 70 -1.91 -5.36 14.94
N ILE A 71 -3.24 -5.24 14.86
CA ILE A 71 -3.94 -4.15 14.15
C ILE A 71 -3.51 -2.77 14.65
N ALA A 72 -3.33 -2.59 15.97
CA ALA A 72 -2.94 -1.30 16.53
C ALA A 72 -1.51 -0.90 16.10
N GLY A 73 -0.59 -1.86 16.02
CA GLY A 73 0.75 -1.66 15.48
C GLY A 73 0.71 -1.22 14.03
N TYR A 74 -0.09 -1.90 13.21
CA TYR A 74 -0.20 -1.62 11.79
C TYR A 74 -0.84 -0.25 11.53
N ASN A 75 -1.91 0.08 12.25
CA ASN A 75 -2.54 1.40 12.19
C ASN A 75 -1.56 2.51 12.57
N ARG A 76 -0.72 2.30 13.60
CA ARG A 76 0.32 3.27 13.97
C ARG A 76 1.34 3.46 12.86
N LEU A 77 1.69 2.41 12.11
CA LEU A 77 2.56 2.53 10.95
C LEU A 77 1.92 3.39 9.86
N LEU A 78 0.66 3.08 9.49
CA LEU A 78 -0.08 3.83 8.47
C LEU A 78 -0.37 5.29 8.87
N LEU A 79 -0.41 5.61 10.15
CA LEU A 79 -0.56 6.99 10.63
C LEU A 79 0.77 7.77 10.69
N SER A 80 1.90 7.11 10.45
CA SER A 80 3.22 7.73 10.61
C SER A 80 3.68 8.44 9.33
N ALA A 81 4.20 9.66 9.45
CA ALA A 81 4.83 10.36 8.33
C ALA A 81 6.01 9.56 7.74
N GLY A 82 6.74 8.82 8.59
CA GLY A 82 7.86 7.99 8.19
C GLY A 82 7.49 6.81 7.29
N PHE A 83 6.22 6.40 7.26
CA PHE A 83 5.73 5.42 6.29
C PHE A 83 5.67 6.07 4.89
N TYR A 84 4.94 7.18 4.76
CA TYR A 84 4.73 7.84 3.48
C TYR A 84 6.04 8.41 2.87
N SER A 85 7.00 8.83 3.70
CA SER A 85 8.29 9.32 3.21
C SER A 85 9.08 8.26 2.43
N ARG A 86 8.85 6.96 2.66
CA ARG A 86 9.48 5.87 1.90
C ARG A 86 9.02 5.82 0.44
N PHE A 87 7.85 6.39 0.15
CA PHE A 87 7.20 6.34 -1.15
C PHE A 87 7.24 7.67 -1.91
N GLY A 88 8.05 8.65 -1.48
CA GLY A 88 8.12 9.99 -2.09
C GLY A 88 8.51 10.02 -3.58
N ARG A 89 8.91 8.88 -4.16
CA ARG A 89 9.10 8.72 -5.61
C ARG A 89 7.79 8.64 -6.38
N TYR A 90 6.65 8.42 -5.73
CA TYR A 90 5.33 8.36 -6.37
C TYR A 90 4.49 9.56 -5.90
N PRO A 91 3.77 10.26 -6.80
CA PRO A 91 2.80 11.28 -6.41
C PRO A 91 1.69 10.71 -5.51
N TYR A 92 1.20 9.51 -5.83
CA TYR A 92 0.21 8.79 -5.05
C TYR A 92 0.70 7.37 -4.70
N ILE A 93 0.11 6.81 -3.65
CA ILE A 93 0.20 5.37 -3.38
C ILE A 93 -1.20 4.79 -3.23
N PHE A 94 -1.38 3.56 -3.71
CA PHE A 94 -2.58 2.78 -3.48
C PHE A 94 -2.24 1.60 -2.57
N ILE A 95 -2.76 1.60 -1.35
CA ILE A 95 -2.52 0.51 -0.39
C ILE A 95 -3.51 -0.61 -0.68
N TYR A 96 -3.04 -1.70 -1.29
CA TYR A 96 -3.84 -2.88 -1.61
C TYR A 96 -3.65 -3.94 -0.52
N GLN A 97 -4.72 -4.21 0.22
CA GLN A 97 -4.70 -5.26 1.24
C GLN A 97 -4.91 -6.63 0.58
N PRO A 98 -4.19 -7.70 1.00
CA PRO A 98 -4.39 -9.05 0.48
C PRO A 98 -5.81 -9.64 0.69
N ASP A 99 -6.66 -9.01 1.50
CA ASP A 99 -8.07 -9.35 1.70
C ASP A 99 -9.04 -8.51 0.82
N ALA A 100 -8.51 -7.57 0.02
CA ALA A 100 -9.29 -6.74 -0.90
C ALA A 100 -9.42 -7.40 -2.27
N TRP A 101 -10.34 -6.92 -3.11
CA TRP A 101 -10.45 -7.38 -4.50
C TRP A 101 -10.60 -6.20 -5.44
N VAL A 102 -9.68 -6.09 -6.42
CA VAL A 102 -9.77 -5.09 -7.49
C VAL A 102 -10.45 -5.68 -8.71
N PHE A 103 -11.41 -4.96 -9.30
CA PHE A 103 -12.16 -5.44 -10.47
C PHE A 103 -11.80 -4.70 -11.76
N ARG A 104 -11.40 -3.43 -11.65
CA ARG A 104 -11.02 -2.55 -12.76
C ARG A 104 -9.87 -1.66 -12.34
N ASP A 105 -9.05 -1.28 -13.31
CA ASP A 105 -8.09 -0.21 -13.11
C ASP A 105 -8.72 1.14 -13.48
N GLU A 106 -8.86 1.99 -12.47
CA GLU A 106 -9.32 3.38 -12.60
C GLU A 106 -8.34 4.32 -11.87
N LEU A 107 -7.17 3.83 -11.43
CA LEU A 107 -6.30 4.54 -10.49
C LEU A 107 -5.76 5.85 -11.07
N THR A 108 -5.38 5.85 -12.35
CA THR A 108 -4.90 7.06 -13.03
C THR A 108 -5.98 8.14 -13.07
N GLU A 109 -7.24 7.77 -13.35
CA GLU A 109 -8.36 8.73 -13.33
C GLU A 109 -8.58 9.30 -11.93
N TRP A 110 -8.51 8.47 -10.89
CA TRP A 110 -8.62 8.92 -9.50
C TRP A 110 -7.51 9.89 -9.11
N CYS A 111 -6.26 9.61 -9.51
CA CYS A 111 -5.11 10.47 -9.26
C CYS A 111 -5.26 11.86 -9.91
N GLN A 112 -5.97 11.95 -11.04
CA GLN A 112 -6.21 13.20 -11.76
C GLN A 112 -7.29 14.08 -11.12
N ARG A 113 -8.10 13.55 -10.19
CA ARG A 113 -9.16 14.34 -9.52
C ARG A 113 -8.65 15.31 -8.46
N GLY A 114 -7.37 15.24 -8.09
CA GLY A 114 -6.74 16.18 -7.16
C GLY A 114 -7.15 16.02 -5.69
N TYR A 115 -7.59 14.81 -5.29
CA TYR A 115 -7.83 14.50 -3.88
C TYR A 115 -6.54 14.09 -3.18
N ASP A 116 -6.27 14.62 -1.99
CA ASP A 116 -5.12 14.20 -1.18
C ASP A 116 -5.25 12.77 -0.62
N TYR A 117 -6.49 12.31 -0.39
CA TYR A 117 -6.76 11.00 0.19
C TYR A 117 -8.16 10.48 -0.19
N ILE A 118 -8.23 9.19 -0.52
CA ILE A 118 -9.47 8.43 -0.72
C ILE A 118 -9.37 7.15 0.11
N GLY A 119 -10.40 6.85 0.90
CA GLY A 119 -10.42 5.66 1.76
C GLY A 119 -11.82 5.25 2.21
N ALA A 120 -11.93 4.05 2.75
CA ALA A 120 -13.19 3.51 3.22
C ALA A 120 -13.80 4.34 4.36
N ARG A 121 -15.14 4.42 4.43
CA ARG A 121 -15.87 5.18 5.46
C ARG A 121 -15.76 4.49 6.82
N GLY A 122 -14.71 4.84 7.56
CA GLY A 122 -14.53 4.58 9.00
C GLY A 122 -13.62 5.61 9.67
N TRP A 123 -13.01 6.50 8.87
CA TRP A 123 -12.06 7.49 9.32
C TRP A 123 -12.76 8.70 9.95
N LYS A 124 -12.80 8.74 11.29
CA LYS A 124 -13.03 10.00 12.01
C LYS A 124 -11.70 10.74 12.02
N PHE A 125 -11.52 11.70 11.10
CA PHE A 125 -10.39 12.62 11.22
C PHE A 125 -10.42 13.24 12.62
N PRO A 126 -9.36 13.11 13.44
CA PRO A 126 -9.29 13.90 14.65
C PRO A 126 -9.43 15.36 14.23
N LYS A 127 -10.34 16.10 14.88
CA LYS A 127 -10.53 17.51 14.61
C LYS A 127 -9.16 18.18 14.73
N LEU A 128 -8.61 18.64 13.62
CA LEU A 128 -7.43 19.50 13.65
C LEU A 128 -7.80 20.68 14.55
N LYS A 129 -7.11 20.82 15.69
CA LYS A 129 -7.21 22.05 16.47
C LYS A 129 -6.75 23.15 15.51
N LYS A 130 -7.64 24.07 15.16
CA LYS A 130 -7.26 25.31 14.48
C LYS A 130 -6.28 26.02 15.43
N THR A 131 -4.98 25.85 15.23
CA THR A 131 -4.03 26.83 15.73
C THR A 131 -4.19 28.03 14.81
N GLY A 132 -4.86 29.05 15.34
CA GLY A 132 -4.99 30.34 14.66
C GLY A 132 -3.58 30.87 14.43
N TRP A 133 -3.20 30.99 13.16
CA TRP A 133 -2.16 31.90 12.77
C TRP A 133 -2.83 33.27 12.65
N GLY A 134 -2.66 34.07 13.69
CA GLY A 134 -2.75 35.53 13.62
C GLY A 134 -1.36 36.10 13.36
#